data_AF-H2KQ47-F1
#
_entry.id   AF-H2KQ47-F1
#
_cell.length_a   1.000
_cell.length_b   1.000
_cell.length_c   1.000
_cell.angle_alpha   90.00
_cell.angle_beta   90.00
_cell.angle_gamma   90.00
#
_symmetry.space_group_name_H-M   'P 1'
#
loop_
_entity.id
_entity.type
_entity.pdbx_description
1 polymer ?
#
loop_
_entity_poly.entity_id
_entity_poly.type
_entity_poly.pdbx_seq_one_letter_code
_entity_poly.pdbx_strand_id
1 'polypeptide(L)'
;MLPGLVLDQPLTPKSFGGIEKGILCSIITSSNRAPFAVVHTAKSSYDMFMSSGRGKLVTVYHIIGDNICSLGPPVSRPLLIHPAHSSVSQENLGAEAATASGEESQLPLHVAVGDLEIGQDDALDMDDLLRCSFLRALKLLKDKRLPMPVNVFYEQYLLTQKPPTSNLDIKKTSYKRSMFP
;
A
#
# COMPACT_ATOMS: atom_id res chain seq x y z
N MET A 1 -4.39 19.48 -1.12
CA MET A 1 -3.77 20.60 -0.37
C MET A 1 -2.83 20.01 0.68
N LEU A 2 -1.83 20.75 1.15
CA LEU A 2 -0.85 20.30 2.17
C LEU A 2 -1.49 19.80 3.49
N PRO A 3 -2.58 20.40 4.03
CA PRO A 3 -3.21 19.88 5.25
C PRO A 3 -3.79 18.47 5.14
N GLY A 4 -4.05 17.98 3.92
CA GLY A 4 -4.62 16.66 3.68
C GLY A 4 -3.58 15.55 3.53
N LEU A 5 -2.28 15.88 3.63
CA LEU A 5 -1.22 14.88 3.58
C LEU A 5 -1.05 14.26 4.97
N VAL A 6 -1.04 12.94 5.03
CA VAL A 6 -0.74 12.18 6.25
C VAL A 6 0.77 11.96 6.30
N LEU A 7 1.38 12.30 7.43
CA LEU A 7 2.79 12.06 7.73
C LEU A 7 2.88 11.09 8.91
N ASP A 8 3.76 10.11 8.82
CA ASP A 8 3.98 9.13 9.91
C ASP A 8 4.83 9.72 11.05
N GLN A 9 5.59 10.76 10.74
CA GLN A 9 6.53 11.44 11.65
C GLN A 9 6.21 12.94 11.74
N PRO A 10 6.66 13.62 12.80
CA PRO A 10 6.53 15.07 12.89
C PRO A 10 7.19 15.77 11.70
N LEU A 11 6.67 16.94 11.35
CA LEU A 11 7.12 17.71 10.20
C LEU A 11 8.59 18.12 10.35
N THR A 12 9.45 17.53 9.55
CA THR A 12 10.88 17.83 9.45
C THR A 12 11.22 18.17 7.99
N PRO A 13 12.37 18.83 7.72
CA PRO A 13 12.78 19.13 6.34
C PRO A 13 12.91 17.89 5.44
N LYS A 14 13.10 16.71 6.03
CA LYS A 14 13.21 15.43 5.32
C LYS A 14 11.89 14.67 5.18
N SER A 15 10.78 15.16 5.75
CA SER A 15 9.48 14.46 5.74
C SER A 15 8.92 14.16 4.36
N PHE A 16 9.32 14.91 3.33
CA PHE A 16 8.81 14.76 1.96
C PHE A 16 9.80 14.07 1.02
N GLY A 17 10.83 13.38 1.53
CA GLY A 17 11.68 12.49 0.72
C GLY A 17 12.42 13.17 -0.44
N GLY A 18 12.73 14.47 -0.34
CA GLY A 18 13.49 15.18 -1.38
C GLY A 18 12.75 15.42 -2.69
N ILE A 19 11.42 15.37 -2.70
CA ILE A 19 10.61 15.58 -3.91
C ILE A 19 10.85 16.97 -4.53
N GLU A 20 11.05 17.04 -5.83
CA GLU A 20 11.16 18.29 -6.59
C GLU A 20 9.79 18.81 -7.06
N LYS A 21 9.74 20.09 -7.44
CA LYS A 21 8.53 20.70 -7.99
C LYS A 21 8.28 20.21 -9.41
N GLY A 22 7.03 19.86 -9.73
CA GLY A 22 6.60 19.47 -11.08
C GLY A 22 6.79 17.99 -11.40
N ILE A 23 7.23 17.18 -10.44
CA ILE A 23 7.42 15.74 -10.61
C ILE A 23 6.07 15.01 -10.64
N LEU A 24 5.95 14.06 -11.56
CA LEU A 24 4.82 13.15 -11.67
C LEU A 24 4.83 12.15 -10.51
N CYS A 25 3.71 12.05 -9.81
CA CYS A 25 3.54 11.17 -8.67
C CYS A 25 2.11 10.62 -8.63
N SER A 26 1.88 9.64 -7.74
CA SER A 26 0.58 9.02 -7.54
C SER A 26 0.10 9.23 -6.11
N ILE A 27 -1.23 9.26 -5.91
CA ILE A 27 -1.81 9.39 -4.57
C ILE A 27 -2.36 8.03 -4.11
N ILE A 28 -1.94 7.64 -2.92
CA ILE A 28 -2.47 6.50 -2.16
C ILE A 28 -3.19 7.00 -0.91
N THR A 29 -3.97 6.12 -0.28
CA THR A 29 -4.62 6.41 1.01
C THR A 29 -4.01 5.51 2.08
N SER A 30 -4.01 5.94 3.34
CA SER A 30 -3.52 5.11 4.45
C SER A 30 -4.21 3.74 4.50
N SER A 31 -5.49 3.65 4.16
CA SER A 31 -6.26 2.40 4.16
C SER A 31 -6.09 1.52 2.92
N ASN A 32 -5.47 2.02 1.84
CA ASN A 32 -5.34 1.29 0.57
C ASN A 32 -4.17 1.84 -0.25
N ARG A 33 -3.17 0.99 -0.49
CA ARG A 33 -1.95 1.33 -1.23
C ARG A 33 -2.15 1.36 -2.75
N ALA A 34 -3.27 0.87 -3.28
CA ALA A 34 -3.57 1.03 -4.70
C ALA A 34 -3.71 2.52 -5.02
N PRO A 35 -2.97 3.07 -6.00
CA PRO A 35 -3.15 4.47 -6.38
C PRO A 35 -4.58 4.77 -6.85
N PHE A 36 -5.07 5.98 -6.57
CA PHE A 36 -6.37 6.42 -7.07
C PHE A 36 -6.32 7.70 -7.91
N ALA A 37 -5.18 8.37 -7.94
CA ALA A 37 -4.99 9.58 -8.72
C ALA A 37 -3.56 9.72 -9.24
N VAL A 38 -3.43 10.37 -10.38
CA VAL A 38 -2.17 10.74 -11.04
C VAL A 38 -2.02 12.26 -10.96
N VAL A 39 -0.87 12.72 -10.46
CA VAL A 39 -0.71 14.13 -10.08
C VAL A 39 0.71 14.64 -10.33
N HIS A 40 0.87 15.95 -10.43
CA HIS A 40 2.17 16.64 -10.39
C HIS A 40 2.35 17.36 -9.06
N THR A 41 3.56 17.39 -8.51
CA THR A 41 3.88 18.21 -7.35
C THR A 41 3.83 19.70 -7.68
N ALA A 42 3.19 20.49 -6.82
CA ALA A 42 3.06 21.94 -6.99
C ALA A 42 4.24 22.72 -6.38
N LYS A 43 4.95 22.11 -5.42
CA LYS A 43 6.04 22.69 -4.62
C LYS A 43 7.16 21.65 -4.46
N SER A 44 8.38 22.11 -4.20
CA SER A 44 9.48 21.23 -3.77
C SER A 44 9.26 20.78 -2.33
N SER A 45 9.93 19.71 -1.90
CA SER A 45 9.93 19.22 -0.51
C SER A 45 10.30 20.30 0.50
N TYR A 46 11.29 21.13 0.19
CA TYR A 46 11.69 22.27 1.01
C TYR A 46 10.57 23.32 1.10
N ASP A 47 9.93 23.66 -0.02
CA ASP A 47 8.82 24.62 -0.04
C ASP A 47 7.58 24.06 0.68
N MET A 48 7.31 22.76 0.56
CA MET A 48 6.24 22.07 1.29
C MET A 48 6.45 22.18 2.80
N PHE A 49 7.68 21.97 3.27
CA PHE A 49 8.07 22.14 4.67
C PHE A 49 7.92 23.59 5.14
N MET A 50 8.49 24.56 4.41
CA MET A 50 8.43 25.98 4.77
C MET A 50 7.01 26.54 4.76
N SER A 51 6.12 25.94 3.97
CA SER A 51 4.70 26.32 3.95
C SER A 51 3.93 25.93 5.22
N SER A 52 4.56 25.22 6.17
CA SER A 52 3.99 24.87 7.48
C SER A 52 2.60 24.24 7.36
N GLY A 53 2.46 23.29 6.44
CA GLY A 53 1.20 22.58 6.18
C GLY A 53 0.17 23.38 5.38
N ARG A 54 0.49 24.53 4.78
CA ARG A 54 -0.48 25.38 4.05
C ARG A 54 -0.26 25.38 2.54
N GLY A 55 -1.35 25.48 1.79
CA GLY A 55 -1.34 25.69 0.34
C GLY A 55 -1.43 24.41 -0.49
N LYS A 56 -1.19 24.55 -1.80
CA LYS A 56 -1.33 23.47 -2.78
C LYS A 56 -0.11 22.54 -2.72
N LEU A 57 -0.39 21.24 -2.57
CA LEU A 57 0.63 20.18 -2.56
C LEU A 57 0.88 19.65 -3.97
N VAL A 58 -0.21 19.33 -4.67
CA VAL A 58 -0.20 18.69 -5.99
C VAL A 58 -1.27 19.30 -6.89
N THR A 59 -1.07 19.17 -8.20
CA THR A 59 -2.07 19.39 -9.24
C THR A 59 -2.51 18.04 -9.77
N VAL A 60 -3.81 17.76 -9.72
CA VAL A 60 -4.35 16.46 -10.13
C VAL A 60 -4.61 16.45 -11.63
N TYR A 61 -4.18 15.37 -12.31
CA TYR A 61 -4.43 15.14 -13.74
C TYR A 61 -5.55 14.15 -13.98
N HIS A 62 -5.54 13.05 -13.23
CA HIS A 62 -6.53 12.00 -13.38
C HIS A 62 -6.91 11.43 -12.02
N ILE A 63 -8.20 11.13 -11.84
CA ILE A 63 -8.75 10.46 -10.66
C ILE A 63 -9.62 9.30 -11.13
N ILE A 64 -9.52 8.15 -10.46
CA ILE A 64 -10.45 7.05 -10.70
C ILE A 64 -11.89 7.53 -10.49
N GLY A 65 -12.72 7.39 -11.52
CA GLY A 65 -14.11 7.84 -11.55
C GLY A 65 -14.34 9.19 -12.24
N ASP A 66 -13.31 9.81 -12.81
CA ASP A 66 -13.48 10.98 -13.69
C ASP A 66 -13.93 10.58 -15.11
N ASN A 67 -14.07 11.58 -15.99
CA ASN A 67 -14.55 11.37 -17.37
C ASN A 67 -13.61 10.49 -18.20
N ILE A 68 -12.30 10.45 -17.90
CA ILE A 68 -11.35 9.62 -18.63
C ILE A 68 -11.66 8.14 -18.39
N CYS A 69 -12.09 7.78 -17.16
CA CYS A 69 -12.52 6.42 -16.85
C CYS A 69 -13.75 5.97 -17.65
N SER A 70 -14.59 6.90 -18.12
CA SER A 70 -15.81 6.55 -18.86
C SER A 70 -15.55 6.10 -20.30
N LEU A 71 -14.37 6.40 -20.84
CA LEU A 71 -13.96 6.05 -22.20
C LEU A 71 -13.50 4.58 -22.33
N GLY A 72 -13.29 3.89 -21.21
CA GLY A 72 -12.80 2.51 -21.18
C GLY A 72 -13.69 1.57 -20.37
N PRO A 73 -13.27 0.31 -20.19
CA PRO A 73 -13.93 -0.61 -19.28
C PRO A 73 -14.04 0.00 -17.88
N PRO A 74 -15.10 -0.32 -17.12
CA PRO A 74 -15.27 0.21 -15.77
C PRO A 74 -14.09 -0.19 -14.90
N VAL A 75 -13.37 0.82 -14.40
CA VAL A 75 -12.19 0.64 -13.56
C VAL A 75 -12.63 0.66 -12.10
N SER A 76 -12.24 -0.37 -11.34
CA SER A 76 -12.40 -0.40 -9.88
C SER A 76 -11.02 -0.38 -9.22
N ARG A 77 -10.87 0.43 -8.16
CA ARG A 77 -9.60 0.54 -7.43
C ARG A 77 -9.33 -0.78 -6.70
N PRO A 78 -8.22 -1.50 -6.99
CA PRO A 78 -7.89 -2.73 -6.29
C PRO A 78 -7.65 -2.46 -4.79
N LEU A 79 -7.85 -3.48 -3.95
CA LEU A 79 -7.62 -3.37 -2.51
C LEU A 79 -6.22 -3.93 -2.16
N LEU A 80 -5.24 -3.04 -2.00
CA LEU A 80 -3.89 -3.38 -1.57
C LEU A 80 -3.69 -2.91 -0.12
N ILE A 81 -3.73 -3.84 0.82
CA ILE A 81 -3.51 -3.58 2.26
C ILE A 81 -2.12 -4.12 2.61
N HIS A 82 -1.25 -3.29 3.21
CA HIS A 82 0.01 -3.75 3.78
C HIS A 82 -0.21 -4.25 5.22
N PRO A 83 0.49 -5.29 5.69
CA PRO A 83 0.42 -5.77 7.08
C PRO A 83 0.84 -4.72 8.13
N ALA A 84 1.45 -3.60 7.75
CA ALA A 84 2.04 -2.61 8.67
C ALA A 84 1.04 -1.69 9.42
N HIS A 85 -0.24 -2.05 9.52
CA HIS A 85 -1.18 -1.36 10.42
C HIS A 85 -1.25 -2.00 11.82
N SER A 86 -0.21 -2.73 12.22
CA SER A 86 0.10 -3.03 13.62
C SER A 86 0.99 -1.91 14.18
N SER A 87 0.41 -1.07 15.03
CA SER A 87 1.10 0.02 15.72
C SER A 87 2.12 -0.50 16.75
N VAL A 88 3.44 -0.36 16.49
CA VAL A 88 4.49 -0.32 17.54
C VAL A 88 5.66 0.58 17.11
N SER A 89 6.13 1.36 18.09
CA SER A 89 7.09 2.47 18.10
C SER A 89 8.56 2.11 17.81
N GLN A 90 9.30 3.11 17.26
CA GLN A 90 10.75 3.47 17.37
C GLN A 90 11.78 2.32 17.53
N GLU A 91 12.84 2.20 16.72
CA GLU A 91 14.06 3.06 16.66
C GLU A 91 15.01 2.60 15.51
N ASN A 92 15.38 3.46 14.56
CA ASN A 92 16.68 4.12 14.32
C ASN A 92 17.87 3.33 13.68
N LEU A 93 18.23 3.80 12.46
CA LEU A 93 19.55 4.25 11.94
C LEU A 93 20.57 3.31 11.23
N GLY A 94 20.91 3.73 10.00
CA GLY A 94 22.21 3.59 9.30
C GLY A 94 22.04 3.50 7.76
N ALA A 95 22.01 4.58 6.96
CA ALA A 95 23.14 5.28 6.29
C ALA A 95 24.10 4.31 5.55
N GLU A 96 24.39 4.38 4.23
CA GLU A 96 24.89 5.46 3.33
C GLU A 96 24.64 5.07 1.83
N ALA A 97 24.22 5.94 0.90
CA ALA A 97 24.93 6.95 0.05
C ALA A 97 25.61 6.43 -1.26
N ALA A 98 25.19 7.00 -2.42
CA ALA A 98 25.98 7.42 -3.62
C ALA A 98 25.11 7.38 -4.92
N THR A 99 24.71 8.50 -5.55
CA THR A 99 25.25 9.18 -6.78
C THR A 99 25.41 8.26 -8.02
N ALA A 100 25.09 8.58 -9.29
CA ALA A 100 24.69 9.78 -10.04
C ALA A 100 24.15 9.42 -11.46
N SER A 101 23.46 10.38 -12.11
CA SER A 101 23.45 10.72 -13.56
C SER A 101 22.67 9.92 -14.63
N GLY A 102 21.69 10.59 -15.26
CA GLY A 102 21.67 10.89 -16.71
C GLY A 102 20.78 10.07 -17.69
N GLU A 103 19.71 10.72 -18.21
CA GLU A 103 19.19 10.81 -19.61
C GLU A 103 19.01 9.51 -20.46
N GLU A 104 18.05 9.28 -21.37
CA GLU A 104 16.75 9.84 -21.80
C GLU A 104 16.13 8.78 -22.76
N SER A 105 14.80 8.73 -22.83
CA SER A 105 13.98 8.30 -23.99
C SER A 105 13.74 6.82 -24.41
N GLN A 106 12.42 6.58 -24.54
CA GLN A 106 11.66 5.77 -25.51
C GLN A 106 11.09 4.38 -25.12
N LEU A 107 9.75 4.36 -25.03
CA LEU A 107 8.88 3.19 -24.86
C LEU A 107 8.90 2.27 -26.10
N PRO A 108 8.70 0.97 -25.88
CA PRO A 108 7.51 0.33 -26.46
C PRO A 108 6.76 -0.60 -25.50
N LEU A 109 5.45 -0.65 -25.72
CA LEU A 109 4.47 -1.55 -25.13
C LEU A 109 4.82 -3.03 -25.36
N HIS A 110 5.05 -3.81 -24.31
CA HIS A 110 4.64 -5.21 -24.24
C HIS A 110 4.52 -5.68 -22.79
N VAL A 111 3.38 -6.28 -22.48
CA VAL A 111 3.01 -6.86 -21.19
C VAL A 111 3.98 -7.98 -20.83
N ALA A 112 4.59 -7.91 -19.63
CA ALA A 112 5.17 -9.05 -18.96
C ALA A 112 4.91 -8.92 -17.46
N VAL A 113 4.11 -9.85 -16.94
CA VAL A 113 4.09 -10.21 -15.53
C VAL A 113 5.51 -10.66 -15.19
N GLY A 114 6.19 -9.94 -14.31
CA GLY A 114 7.59 -10.22 -13.99
C GLY A 114 7.99 -9.54 -12.69
N ASP A 115 8.11 -10.36 -11.65
CA ASP A 115 8.98 -10.25 -10.49
C ASP A 115 9.33 -8.84 -10.00
N LEU A 116 8.58 -8.38 -8.99
CA LEU A 116 9.20 -7.57 -7.96
C LEU A 116 9.92 -8.53 -7.03
N GLU A 117 11.22 -8.68 -7.29
CA GLU A 117 12.22 -9.19 -6.36
C GLU A 117 11.97 -8.55 -4.99
N ILE A 118 11.35 -9.32 -4.11
CA ILE A 118 11.23 -9.00 -2.69
C ILE A 118 12.63 -9.18 -2.14
N GLY A 119 13.31 -8.06 -1.88
CA GLY A 119 14.51 -8.04 -1.06
C GLY A 119 14.26 -8.87 0.19
N GLN A 120 15.01 -9.96 0.30
CA GLN A 120 15.18 -10.74 1.52
C GLN A 120 15.78 -9.83 2.58
N ASP A 121 14.94 -9.29 3.47
CA ASP A 121 15.10 -9.43 4.92
C ASP A 121 13.85 -8.86 5.57
N ASP A 122 13.10 -9.74 6.24
CA ASP A 122 12.17 -9.48 7.34
C ASP A 122 11.22 -10.68 7.41
N ALA A 123 11.45 -11.53 8.41
CA ALA A 123 10.59 -12.65 8.73
C ALA A 123 9.17 -12.15 9.01
N LEU A 124 8.29 -12.21 8.00
CA LEU A 124 6.87 -11.95 8.20
C LEU A 124 6.36 -12.89 9.29
N ASP A 125 5.85 -12.32 10.39
CA ASP A 125 5.21 -13.09 11.43
C ASP A 125 4.04 -13.86 10.83
N MET A 126 4.03 -15.19 11.02
CA MET A 126 2.98 -16.05 10.49
C MET A 126 1.60 -15.64 11.04
N ASP A 127 1.58 -14.98 12.21
CA ASP A 127 0.38 -14.40 12.81
C ASP A 127 -0.17 -13.22 12.01
N ASP A 128 0.70 -12.35 11.48
CA ASP A 128 0.28 -11.21 10.65
C ASP A 128 -0.30 -11.67 9.32
N LEU A 129 0.28 -12.72 8.73
CA LEU A 129 -0.24 -13.34 7.52
C LEU A 129 -1.64 -13.95 7.77
N LEU A 130 -1.81 -14.63 8.91
CA LEU A 130 -3.10 -15.17 9.33
C LEU A 130 -4.13 -14.07 9.51
N ARG A 131 -3.78 -13.01 10.25
CA ARG A 131 -4.65 -11.88 10.56
C ARG A 131 -5.08 -11.11 9.31
N CYS A 132 -4.15 -10.84 8.40
CA CYS A 132 -4.44 -10.16 7.14
C CYS A 132 -5.37 -10.97 6.25
N SER A 133 -5.12 -12.27 6.12
CA SER A 133 -5.96 -13.19 5.35
C SER A 133 -7.37 -13.27 5.95
N PHE A 134 -7.47 -13.29 7.29
CA PHE A 134 -8.73 -13.37 8.03
C PHE A 134 -9.59 -12.12 7.84
N LEU A 135 -9.02 -10.94 8.04
CA LEU A 135 -9.73 -9.68 7.87
C LEU A 135 -10.15 -9.45 6.42
N ARG A 136 -9.32 -9.88 5.44
CA ARG A 136 -9.67 -9.82 4.03
C ARG A 136 -10.86 -10.73 3.70
N ALA A 137 -10.85 -11.96 4.20
CA ALA A 137 -11.97 -12.89 4.05
C ALA A 137 -13.26 -12.31 4.63
N LEU A 138 -13.22 -11.75 5.84
CA LEU A 138 -14.39 -11.12 6.47
C LEU A 138 -14.91 -9.91 5.68
N LYS A 139 -14.03 -9.09 5.11
CA LYS A 139 -14.43 -7.93 4.33
C LYS A 139 -15.13 -8.28 3.00
N LEU A 140 -14.82 -9.45 2.44
CA LEU A 140 -15.46 -9.96 1.21
C LEU A 140 -16.76 -10.73 1.50
N LEU A 141 -16.90 -11.25 2.72
CA LEU A 141 -18.10 -11.94 3.17
C LEU A 141 -19.26 -10.95 3.34
N LYS A 142 -20.46 -11.41 2.99
CA LYS A 142 -21.71 -10.70 3.25
C LYS A 142 -22.24 -11.13 4.61
N ASP A 143 -22.74 -10.20 5.42
CA ASP A 143 -23.23 -10.46 6.79
C ASP A 143 -24.25 -11.60 6.89
N LYS A 144 -25.04 -11.82 5.83
CA LYS A 144 -26.05 -12.89 5.73
C LYS A 144 -25.48 -14.33 5.76
N ARG A 145 -24.16 -14.49 5.63
CA ARG A 145 -23.47 -15.80 5.64
C ARG A 145 -22.90 -16.17 7.01
N LEU A 146 -23.03 -15.29 8.00
CA LEU A 146 -22.65 -15.54 9.39
C LEU A 146 -23.88 -15.97 10.20
N PRO A 147 -23.73 -16.85 11.20
CA PRO A 147 -22.50 -17.53 11.62
C PRO A 147 -22.15 -18.74 10.74
N MET A 148 -20.86 -19.05 10.61
CA MET A 148 -20.37 -20.25 9.92
C MET A 148 -19.28 -20.97 10.73
N PRO A 149 -19.11 -22.30 10.56
CA PRO A 149 -18.05 -23.04 11.23
C PRO A 149 -16.65 -22.57 10.82
N VAL A 150 -15.72 -22.55 11.77
CA VAL A 150 -14.34 -22.09 11.56
C VAL A 150 -13.62 -22.90 10.48
N ASN A 151 -13.86 -24.21 10.39
CA ASN A 151 -13.26 -25.05 9.35
C ASN A 151 -13.72 -24.63 7.93
N VAL A 152 -15.02 -24.38 7.77
CA VAL A 152 -15.60 -23.92 6.49
C VAL A 152 -15.06 -22.55 6.11
N PHE A 153 -14.94 -21.66 7.08
CA PHE A 153 -14.34 -20.34 6.88
C PHE A 153 -12.86 -20.45 6.45
N TYR A 154 -12.09 -21.33 7.09
CA TYR A 154 -10.68 -21.56 6.78
C TYR A 154 -10.47 -22.02 5.34
N GLU A 155 -11.14 -23.10 4.96
CA GLU A 155 -10.93 -23.74 3.65
C GLU A 155 -11.45 -22.88 2.49
N GLN A 156 -12.63 -22.27 2.64
CA GLN A 156 -13.32 -21.60 1.53
C GLN A 156 -12.96 -20.12 1.37
N TYR A 157 -12.52 -19.46 2.44
CA TYR A 157 -12.27 -18.02 2.40
C TYR A 157 -10.83 -17.70 2.77
N LEU A 158 -10.30 -18.27 3.86
CA LEU A 158 -8.97 -17.90 4.34
C LEU A 158 -7.86 -18.36 3.38
N LEU A 159 -7.91 -19.60 2.90
CA LEU A 159 -6.92 -20.13 1.96
C LEU A 159 -6.98 -19.47 0.58
N THR A 160 -8.14 -18.98 0.16
CA THR A 160 -8.32 -18.29 -1.13
C THR A 160 -7.75 -16.87 -1.11
N GLN A 161 -7.63 -16.25 0.06
CA GLN A 161 -7.18 -14.87 0.21
C GLN A 161 -5.67 -14.72 0.45
N LYS A 162 -4.93 -15.83 0.46
CA LYS A 162 -3.48 -15.86 0.68
C LYS A 162 -2.71 -15.41 -0.57
N PRO A 163 -1.56 -14.73 -0.43
CA PRO A 163 -0.68 -14.45 -1.56
C PRO A 163 -0.14 -15.76 -2.18
N PRO A 164 0.07 -15.82 -3.51
CA PRO A 164 0.51 -17.04 -4.19
C PRO A 164 1.91 -17.52 -3.76
N THR A 165 2.69 -16.63 -3.15
CA THR A 165 4.08 -16.85 -2.71
C THR A 165 4.21 -17.49 -1.32
N SER A 166 3.12 -17.64 -0.56
CA SER A 166 3.22 -18.15 0.83
C SER A 166 2.13 -19.18 1.16
N ASN A 167 2.52 -20.22 1.91
CA ASN A 167 1.61 -21.23 2.43
C ASN A 167 1.27 -20.89 3.88
N LEU A 168 -0.02 -20.69 4.18
CA LEU A 168 -0.48 -20.33 5.52
C LEU A 168 -0.52 -21.60 6.39
N ASP A 169 0.46 -21.75 7.28
CA ASP A 169 0.54 -22.87 8.21
C ASP A 169 0.11 -22.43 9.61
N ILE A 170 -1.14 -22.76 10.00
CA ILE A 170 -1.68 -22.48 11.35
C ILE A 170 -0.82 -23.10 12.45
N LYS A 171 -0.06 -24.18 12.17
CA LYS A 171 0.77 -24.80 13.21
C LYS A 171 1.94 -23.92 13.63
N LYS A 172 2.33 -22.98 12.78
CA LYS A 172 3.39 -21.99 13.02
C LYS A 172 2.86 -20.68 13.60
N THR A 173 1.54 -20.52 13.69
CA THR A 173 0.92 -19.34 14.31
C THR A 173 0.73 -19.58 15.81
N SER A 174 0.66 -18.49 16.59
CA SER A 174 0.36 -18.56 18.03
C SER A 174 -1.04 -19.13 18.32
N TYR A 175 -1.91 -19.21 17.31
CA TYR A 175 -3.31 -19.63 17.40
C TYR A 175 -3.54 -21.15 17.25
N LYS A 176 -2.48 -21.96 17.34
CA LYS A 176 -2.46 -23.43 17.13
C LYS A 176 -3.62 -24.21 17.78
N ARG A 177 -4.19 -23.74 18.91
CA ARG A 177 -5.28 -24.41 19.64
C ARG A 177 -6.69 -23.91 19.33
N SER A 178 -6.86 -22.76 18.68
CA SER A 178 -8.19 -22.11 18.57
C SER A 178 -8.97 -22.48 17.30
N MET A 179 -8.31 -23.03 16.28
CA MET A 179 -8.91 -23.21 14.95
C MET A 179 -9.44 -24.62 14.65
N PHE A 180 -9.13 -25.59 15.51
CA PHE A 180 -9.55 -26.99 15.36
C PHE A 180 -10.24 -27.46 16.65
N PRO A 181 -11.58 -27.63 16.65
CA PRO A 181 -12.26 -28.49 17.60
C PRO A 181 -12.07 -29.98 17.25
#